data_AF-A0A9Q0C9G6-F1
#
_entry.id   AF-A0A9Q0C9G6-F1
#
_cell.length_a   1.000
_cell.length_b   1.000
_cell.length_c   1.000
_cell.angle_alpha   90.00
_cell.angle_beta   90.00
_cell.angle_gamma   90.00
#
_symmetry.space_group_name_H-M   'P 1'
#
loop_
_entity.id
_entity.type
_entity.pdbx_description
1 polymer ?
#
loop_
_entity_poly.entity_id
_entity_poly.type
_entity_poly.pdbx_seq_one_letter_code
_entity_poly.pdbx_strand_id
1 'polypeptide(L)'
;MDKLNYLTMGELNLSRGTFRVLSGTLRYLLSNYAPAVSEWLEEVRNEALGQSETAVVGIKITYAPCSLSRSVRAGMREIALLQICVNQRCLVFQVCKSTQPPPPYLLHFLAEPRFLIVGIGLEDWNCLTNRFQASADLRLMPNLHDIRD
;
A
#
# COMPACT_ATOMS: atom_id res chain seq x y z
N MET A 1 -2.53 9.35 -25.45
CA MET A 1 -3.74 9.15 -24.62
C MET A 1 -3.86 7.66 -24.40
N ASP A 2 -3.25 7.16 -23.32
CA ASP A 2 -3.34 5.74 -22.97
C ASP A 2 -4.73 5.48 -22.36
N LYS A 3 -5.49 4.59 -23.01
CA LYS A 3 -6.79 4.13 -22.51
C LYS A 3 -6.55 3.36 -21.22
N LEU A 4 -7.03 3.88 -20.09
CA LEU A 4 -7.22 3.07 -18.88
C LEU A 4 -8.22 1.97 -19.21
N ASN A 5 -7.75 0.72 -19.27
CA ASN A 5 -8.63 -0.43 -19.32
C ASN A 5 -9.22 -0.62 -17.93
N TYR A 6 -10.44 -0.11 -17.75
CA TYR A 6 -11.29 -0.44 -16.61
C TYR A 6 -12.01 -1.75 -16.92
N LEU A 7 -11.63 -2.83 -16.26
CA LEU A 7 -12.47 -4.03 -16.22
C LEU A 7 -13.45 -3.85 -15.05
N THR A 8 -14.59 -3.22 -15.32
CA THR A 8 -15.69 -3.15 -14.34
C THR A 8 -16.49 -4.45 -14.38
N MET A 9 -16.12 -5.42 -13.56
CA MET A 9 -17.04 -6.49 -13.14
C MET A 9 -17.78 -6.02 -11.89
N GLY A 10 -18.93 -5.36 -12.10
CA GLY A 10 -20.00 -5.09 -11.13
C GLY A 10 -19.69 -4.19 -9.93
N GLU A 11 -18.70 -4.56 -9.11
CA GLU A 11 -18.36 -3.93 -7.83
C GLU A 11 -16.84 -3.93 -7.56
N LEU A 12 -16.06 -4.60 -8.41
CA LEU A 12 -14.61 -4.67 -8.32
C LEU A 12 -13.99 -3.55 -9.15
N ASN A 13 -13.35 -2.61 -8.46
CA ASN A 13 -12.48 -1.64 -9.11
C ASN A 13 -11.12 -2.31 -9.29
N LEU A 14 -10.88 -2.90 -10.46
CA LEU A 14 -9.57 -3.42 -10.83
C LEU A 14 -9.07 -2.67 -12.06
N SER A 15 -8.00 -1.91 -11.90
CA SER A 15 -7.30 -1.26 -13.01
C SER A 15 -5.81 -1.46 -12.86
N ARG A 16 -5.20 -2.05 -13.88
CA ARG A 16 -3.74 -2.24 -13.99
C ARG A 16 -3.27 -1.51 -15.24
N GLY A 17 -2.18 -0.77 -15.13
CA GLY A 17 -1.72 0.05 -16.26
C GLY A 17 -0.33 0.62 -16.06
N THR A 18 0.03 1.51 -16.97
CA THR A 18 1.32 2.20 -16.98
C THR A 18 1.17 3.70 -17.21
N PHE A 19 2.02 4.50 -16.57
CA PHE A 19 2.23 5.91 -16.90
C PHE A 19 3.71 6.13 -17.23
N ARG A 20 3.98 6.89 -18.29
CA ARG A 20 5.34 7.34 -18.58
C ARG A 20 5.70 8.54 -17.71
N VAL A 21 6.86 8.46 -17.08
CA VAL A 21 7.50 9.54 -16.31
C VAL A 21 8.87 9.83 -16.94
N LEU A 22 9.50 10.94 -16.55
CA LEU A 22 10.80 11.33 -17.13
C LEU A 22 11.88 10.24 -16.96
N SER A 23 11.85 9.51 -15.85
CA SER A 23 12.80 8.46 -15.52
C SER A 23 12.41 7.06 -16.01
N GLY A 24 11.31 6.90 -16.75
CA GLY A 24 10.88 5.60 -17.29
C GLY A 24 9.38 5.37 -17.24
N THR A 25 8.97 4.12 -16.98
CA THR A 25 7.56 3.73 -16.95
C THR A 25 7.17 3.26 -15.55
N LEU A 26 6.19 3.92 -14.96
CA LEU A 26 5.56 3.48 -13.72
C LEU A 26 4.42 2.52 -14.04
N ARG A 27 4.42 1.34 -13.42
CA ARG A 27 3.33 0.37 -13.44
C ARG A 27 2.47 0.55 -12.21
N TYR A 28 1.16 0.53 -12.35
CA TYR A 28 0.25 0.65 -11.22
C TYR A 28 -0.82 -0.44 -11.17
N LEU A 29 -1.27 -0.72 -9.96
CA LEU A 29 -2.50 -1.46 -9.66
C LEU A 29 -3.40 -0.60 -8.76
N LEU A 30 -4.61 -0.29 -9.23
CA LEU A 30 -5.70 0.21 -8.42
C LEU A 30 -6.67 -0.94 -8.18
N SER A 31 -6.88 -1.31 -6.93
CA SER A 31 -7.75 -2.43 -6.57
C SER A 31 -8.58 -2.15 -5.32
N ASN A 32 -9.83 -2.63 -5.26
CA ASN A 32 -10.54 -2.92 -4.01
C ASN A 32 -10.65 -4.43 -3.73
N TYR A 33 -10.09 -5.26 -4.61
CA TYR A 33 -10.15 -6.72 -4.56
C TYR A 33 -8.90 -7.30 -3.91
N ALA A 34 -9.06 -7.96 -2.74
CA ALA A 34 -7.93 -8.40 -1.93
C ALA A 34 -7.02 -9.43 -2.64
N PRO A 35 -7.54 -10.44 -3.37
CA PRO A 35 -6.69 -11.39 -4.10
C PRO A 35 -5.79 -10.74 -5.16
N ALA A 36 -6.29 -9.74 -5.90
CA ALA A 36 -5.44 -9.00 -6.85
C ALA A 36 -4.33 -8.19 -6.15
N VAL A 37 -4.59 -7.73 -4.92
CA VAL A 37 -3.55 -7.10 -4.09
C VAL A 37 -2.52 -8.12 -3.64
N SER A 38 -2.94 -9.30 -3.18
CA SER A 38 -2.03 -10.39 -2.81
C SER A 38 -1.10 -10.78 -3.96
N GLU A 39 -1.66 -11.00 -5.15
CA GLU A 39 -0.89 -11.34 -6.36
C GLU A 39 0.14 -10.26 -6.68
N TRP A 40 -0.27 -8.97 -6.62
CA TRP A 40 0.64 -7.86 -6.84
C TRP A 40 1.78 -7.79 -5.82
N LEU A 41 1.50 -8.04 -4.53
CA LEU A 41 2.50 -8.04 -3.47
C LEU A 41 3.54 -9.14 -3.69
N GLU A 42 3.09 -10.36 -4.05
CA GLU A 42 3.98 -11.49 -4.35
C GLU A 42 4.84 -11.21 -5.58
N GLU A 43 4.25 -10.72 -6.68
CA GLU A 43 4.98 -10.34 -7.88
C GLU A 43 6.07 -9.29 -7.59
N VAL A 44 5.70 -8.20 -6.91
CA VAL A 44 6.61 -7.09 -6.63
C VAL A 44 7.73 -7.53 -5.70
N ARG A 45 7.42 -8.37 -4.69
CA ARG A 45 8.44 -8.90 -3.79
C ARG A 45 9.44 -9.77 -4.55
N ASN A 46 8.97 -10.71 -5.36
CA ASN A 46 9.86 -11.60 -6.11
C ASN A 46 10.78 -10.82 -7.05
N GLU A 47 10.25 -9.78 -7.72
CA GLU A 47 11.07 -8.90 -8.55
C GLU A 47 12.09 -8.09 -7.75
N ALA A 48 11.67 -7.47 -6.64
CA ALA A 48 12.56 -6.67 -5.80
C ALA A 48 13.66 -7.52 -5.15
N LEU A 49 13.35 -8.74 -4.72
CA LEU A 49 14.32 -9.67 -4.15
C LEU A 49 15.28 -10.27 -5.19
N GLY A 50 14.85 -10.37 -6.44
CA GLY A 50 15.72 -10.77 -7.56
C GLY A 50 16.77 -9.72 -7.93
N GLN A 51 16.62 -8.47 -7.47
CA GLN A 51 17.63 -7.42 -7.62
C GLN A 51 18.68 -7.56 -6.48
N SER A 52 19.92 -7.09 -6.68
CA SER A 52 20.99 -7.26 -5.67
C SER A 52 20.95 -6.23 -4.54
N GLU A 53 20.12 -5.19 -4.66
CA GLU A 53 20.11 -4.04 -3.77
C GLU A 53 18.94 -4.09 -2.77
N THR A 54 18.99 -3.23 -1.75
CA THR A 54 17.86 -2.95 -0.84
C THR A 54 16.80 -2.16 -1.60
N ALA A 55 15.54 -2.59 -1.53
CA ALA A 55 14.45 -1.88 -2.19
C ALA A 55 13.86 -0.81 -1.25
N VAL A 56 13.71 0.42 -1.74
CA VAL A 56 13.01 1.48 -1.01
C VAL A 56 11.51 1.32 -1.26
N VAL A 57 10.74 1.27 -0.18
CA VAL A 57 9.28 1.09 -0.20
C VAL A 57 8.61 2.35 0.33
N GLY A 58 7.99 3.10 -0.56
CA GLY A 58 7.15 4.24 -0.22
C GLY A 58 5.78 3.79 0.26
N ILE A 59 5.34 4.24 1.44
CA ILE A 59 4.00 3.97 1.97
C ILE A 59 3.25 5.26 2.28
N LYS A 60 1.95 5.26 1.94
CA LYS A 60 1.01 6.32 2.34
C LYS A 60 -0.32 5.72 2.78
N ILE A 61 -0.76 6.12 3.96
CA ILE A 61 -2.08 5.79 4.51
C ILE A 61 -2.95 7.04 4.37
N THR A 62 -4.17 6.86 3.86
CA THR A 62 -5.21 7.91 3.82
C THR A 62 -6.45 7.42 4.53
N TYR A 63 -6.96 8.23 5.45
CA TYR A 63 -8.15 7.92 6.24
C TYR A 63 -9.44 8.42 5.57
N ALA A 64 -10.52 7.70 5.78
CA ALA A 64 -11.85 8.15 5.39
C ALA A 64 -12.24 9.42 6.16
N PRO A 65 -12.94 10.37 5.52
CA PRO A 65 -13.59 11.46 6.23
C PRO A 65 -14.48 10.92 7.36
N CYS A 66 -14.51 11.60 8.51
CA CYS A 66 -15.28 11.17 9.69
C CYS A 66 -16.77 10.91 9.36
N SER A 67 -17.34 11.63 8.39
CA SER A 67 -18.73 11.48 7.94
C SER A 67 -19.03 10.18 7.19
N LEU A 68 -18.01 9.52 6.65
CA LEU A 68 -18.12 8.26 5.90
C LEU A 68 -17.76 7.05 6.75
N SER A 69 -17.21 7.26 7.94
CA SER A 69 -16.86 6.15 8.83
C SER A 69 -18.12 5.58 9.47
N ARG A 70 -18.43 4.31 9.18
CA ARG A 70 -19.55 3.59 9.84
C ARG A 70 -19.30 3.34 11.33
N SER A 71 -18.06 3.55 11.79
CA SER A 71 -17.60 3.32 13.16
C SER A 71 -17.19 4.63 13.84
N VAL A 72 -18.07 5.64 13.86
CA VAL A 72 -17.92 6.84 14.72
C VAL A 72 -17.89 6.47 16.22
N ARG A 73 -18.30 5.24 16.58
CA ARG A 73 -18.45 4.79 17.96
C ARG A 73 -17.16 4.52 18.76
N ALA A 74 -15.95 4.76 18.22
CA ALA A 74 -14.72 4.46 18.98
C ALA A 74 -13.50 5.35 18.69
N GLY A 75 -13.66 6.56 18.13
CA GLY A 75 -12.51 7.44 17.85
C GLY A 75 -11.47 6.87 16.86
N MET A 76 -11.76 5.72 16.24
CA MET A 76 -10.84 4.98 15.37
C MET A 76 -11.05 5.43 13.93
N ARG A 77 -10.00 5.95 13.29
CA ARG A 77 -10.05 6.41 11.89
C ARG A 77 -10.03 5.22 10.94
N GLU A 78 -11.01 5.14 10.05
CA GLU A 78 -11.07 4.08 9.04
C GLU A 78 -10.07 4.36 7.91
N ILE A 79 -9.24 3.38 7.55
CA ILE A 79 -8.32 3.51 6.42
C ILE A 79 -9.16 3.48 5.12
N ALA A 80 -9.10 4.55 4.34
CA ALA A 80 -9.75 4.63 3.04
C ALA A 80 -8.87 4.05 1.94
N LEU A 81 -7.61 4.52 1.88
CA LEU A 81 -6.64 4.11 0.87
C LEU A 81 -5.31 3.73 1.53
N LEU A 82 -4.71 2.68 1.01
CA LEU A 82 -3.32 2.33 1.25
C LEU A 82 -2.57 2.39 -0.07
N GLN A 83 -1.54 3.23 -0.15
CA GLN A 83 -0.65 3.29 -1.29
C GLN A 83 0.72 2.72 -0.91
N ILE A 84 1.24 1.83 -1.76
CA ILE A 84 2.57 1.24 -1.62
C ILE A 84 3.29 1.39 -2.95
N CYS A 85 4.50 1.92 -2.94
CA CYS A 85 5.34 2.01 -4.13
C CYS A 85 6.70 1.36 -3.87
N VAL A 86 7.12 0.47 -4.76
CA VAL A 86 8.44 -0.17 -4.75
C VAL A 86 9.05 0.00 -6.13
N ASN A 87 10.17 0.69 -6.21
CA ASN A 87 10.79 1.08 -7.48
C ASN A 87 9.76 1.77 -8.41
N GLN A 88 9.54 1.26 -9.63
CA GLN A 88 8.55 1.78 -10.58
C GLN A 88 7.20 1.05 -10.53
N ARG A 89 6.86 0.37 -9.43
CA ARG A 89 5.56 -0.28 -9.25
C ARG A 89 4.82 0.35 -8.09
N CYS A 90 3.56 0.74 -8.31
CA CYS A 90 2.70 1.29 -7.27
C CYS A 90 1.37 0.55 -7.14
N LEU A 91 0.97 0.27 -5.92
CA LEU A 91 -0.35 -0.22 -5.54
C LEU A 91 -1.14 0.94 -4.92
N VAL A 92 -2.41 1.07 -5.30
CA VAL A 92 -3.42 1.85 -4.61
C VAL A 92 -4.55 0.91 -4.21
N PHE A 93 -4.59 0.52 -2.94
CA PHE A 93 -5.60 -0.36 -2.39
C PHE A 93 -6.73 0.46 -1.74
N GLN A 94 -7.96 0.32 -2.25
CA GLN A 94 -9.15 0.98 -1.75
C GLN A 94 -9.77 0.19 -0.58
N VAL A 95 -9.13 0.23 0.58
CA VAL A 95 -9.48 -0.55 1.78
C VAL A 95 -10.96 -0.39 2.17
N CYS A 96 -11.49 0.83 2.22
CA CYS A 96 -12.88 1.07 2.63
C CYS A 96 -13.93 0.59 1.61
N LYS A 97 -13.52 0.36 0.36
CA LYS A 97 -14.37 -0.18 -0.72
C LYS A 97 -14.20 -1.69 -0.89
N SER A 98 -13.33 -2.33 -0.11
CA SER A 98 -13.15 -3.77 -0.15
C SER A 98 -14.24 -4.45 0.67
N THR A 99 -14.87 -5.47 0.09
CA THR A 99 -15.80 -6.37 0.79
C THR A 99 -15.08 -7.52 1.49
N GLN A 100 -13.77 -7.64 1.28
CA GLN A 100 -12.92 -8.70 1.83
C GLN A 100 -11.98 -8.12 2.91
N PRO A 101 -11.56 -8.94 3.88
CA PRO A 101 -10.48 -8.54 4.76
C PRO A 101 -9.22 -8.26 3.92
N PRO A 102 -8.36 -7.32 4.36
CA PRO A 102 -7.12 -7.09 3.66
C PRO A 102 -6.22 -8.33 3.59
N PRO A 103 -5.32 -8.43 2.60
CA PRO A 103 -4.40 -9.56 2.47
C PRO A 103 -3.58 -9.78 3.74
N PRO A 104 -3.59 -11.00 4.33
CA PRO A 104 -2.73 -11.33 5.47
C PRO A 104 -1.25 -11.13 5.17
N TYR A 105 -0.86 -11.34 3.91
CA TYR A 105 0.51 -11.21 3.42
C TYR A 105 1.04 -9.77 3.42
N LEU A 106 0.17 -8.76 3.52
CA LEU A 106 0.57 -7.36 3.43
C LEU A 106 1.62 -6.98 4.49
N LEU A 107 1.43 -7.42 5.74
CA LEU A 107 2.37 -7.09 6.82
C LEU A 107 3.69 -7.85 6.65
N HIS A 108 3.64 -9.12 6.21
CA HIS A 108 4.84 -9.88 5.88
C HIS A 108 5.64 -9.23 4.74
N PHE A 109 4.95 -8.72 3.71
CA PHE A 109 5.58 -7.96 2.63
C PHE A 109 6.32 -6.73 3.16
N LEU A 110 5.68 -5.95 4.04
CA LEU A 110 6.29 -4.75 4.62
C LEU A 110 7.44 -5.08 5.60
N ALA A 111 7.38 -6.23 6.26
CA ALA A 111 8.40 -6.72 7.19
C ALA A 111 9.62 -7.37 6.50
N GLU A 112 9.67 -7.40 5.17
CA GLU A 112 10.78 -7.99 4.42
C GLU A 112 12.11 -7.29 4.80
N PRO A 113 13.13 -8.03 5.32
CA PRO A 113 14.35 -7.41 5.83
C PRO A 113 15.16 -6.59 4.81
N ARG A 114 14.94 -6.86 3.52
CA ARG A 114 15.57 -6.18 2.39
C ARG A 114 14.80 -4.95 1.91
N PHE A 115 13.69 -4.61 2.56
CA PHE A 115 12.91 -3.41 2.28
C PHE A 115 13.23 -2.32 3.29
N LEU A 116 13.45 -1.11 2.77
CA LEU A 116 13.61 0.10 3.54
C LEU A 116 12.32 0.92 3.42
N ILE A 117 11.54 1.00 4.49
CA ILE A 117 10.22 1.65 4.45
C ILE A 117 10.39 3.16 4.65
N VAL A 118 9.81 3.95 3.74
CA VAL A 118 9.75 5.41 3.80
C VAL A 118 8.31 5.88 3.66
N GLY A 119 7.89 6.85 4.44
CA GLY A 119 6.52 7.35 4.39
C GLY A 119 6.26 8.53 5.32
N ILE A 120 5.24 9.33 5.02
CA ILE A 120 4.77 10.43 5.87
C ILE A 120 3.49 9.98 6.56
N GLY A 121 3.46 10.07 7.90
CA GLY A 121 2.36 9.59 8.75
C GLY A 121 2.56 8.17 9.27
N LEU A 122 3.82 7.73 9.42
CA LEU A 122 4.17 6.42 9.99
C LEU A 122 3.96 6.37 11.51
N GLU A 123 3.74 7.50 12.19
CA GLU A 123 3.25 7.50 13.58
C GLU A 123 1.95 6.71 13.76
N ASP A 124 1.15 6.57 12.69
CA ASP A 124 -0.09 5.79 12.69
C ASP A 124 0.13 4.30 12.35
N TRP A 125 1.38 3.79 12.37
CA TRP A 125 1.68 2.37 12.14
C TRP A 125 0.87 1.44 13.04
N ASN A 126 0.67 1.85 14.30
CA ASN A 126 -0.17 1.12 15.26
C ASN A 126 -1.63 0.99 14.79
N CYS A 127 -2.16 1.95 14.05
CA CYS A 127 -3.50 1.83 13.46
C CYS A 127 -3.53 0.78 12.33
N LEU A 128 -2.44 0.66 11.57
CA LEU A 128 -2.32 -0.34 10.52
C LEU A 128 -2.12 -1.74 11.13
N THR A 129 -1.21 -1.95 12.08
CA THR A 129 -1.04 -3.25 12.74
C THR A 129 -2.31 -3.70 13.49
N ASN A 130 -3.01 -2.80 14.17
CA ASN A 130 -4.29 -3.12 14.84
C ASN A 130 -5.39 -3.52 13.84
N ARG A 131 -5.48 -2.86 12.69
CA ARG A 131 -6.49 -3.16 11.67
C ARG A 131 -6.20 -4.48 10.94
N PHE A 132 -4.93 -4.82 10.81
CA PHE A 132 -4.46 -6.02 10.10
C PHE A 132 -4.08 -7.18 11.03
N GLN A 133 -4.30 -7.03 12.34
CA GLN A 133 -4.12 -8.05 13.39
C GLN A 133 -2.76 -8.78 13.35
N ALA A 134 -1.65 -8.05 13.17
CA ALA A 134 -0.32 -8.68 13.30
C ALA A 134 0.73 -7.76 13.92
N SER A 135 1.72 -8.39 14.56
CA SER A 135 2.96 -7.78 15.02
C SER A 135 4.03 -7.96 13.95
N ALA A 136 4.55 -6.87 13.40
CA ALA A 136 5.68 -6.91 12.50
C ALA A 136 6.66 -5.79 12.86
N ASP A 137 7.92 -6.15 13.10
CA ASP A 137 9.00 -5.21 13.35
C ASP A 137 9.49 -4.65 12.00
N LEU A 138 9.09 -3.42 11.69
CA LEU A 138 9.51 -2.75 10.45
C LEU A 138 10.87 -2.09 10.60
N ARG A 139 11.67 -2.15 9.51
CA ARG A 139 12.83 -1.27 9.33
C ARG A 139 12.36 0.06 8.74
N LEU A 140 11.92 0.95 9.63
CA LEU A 140 11.56 2.33 9.27
C LEU A 140 12.83 3.15 9.06
N MET A 141 12.87 4.00 8.02
CA MET A 141 13.79 5.13 8.07
C MET A 141 13.38 6.05 9.23
N PRO A 142 14.34 6.60 9.99
CA PRO A 142 14.03 7.66 10.95
C PRO A 142 13.31 8.79 10.22
N ASN A 143 12.34 9.42 10.89
CA ASN A 143 11.65 10.57 10.33
C ASN A 143 12.69 11.62 9.94
N LEU A 144 12.54 12.24 8.76
CA LEU A 144 13.46 13.29 8.29
C LEU A 144 13.58 14.47 9.29
N HIS A 145 12.60 14.65 10.18
CA HIS A 145 12.66 15.63 11.26
C HIS A 145 13.52 15.21 12.47
N ASP A 146 13.76 13.91 12.64
CA ASP A 146 14.62 13.34 13.69
C ASP A 146 16.09 13.23 13.25
N ILE A 147 16.38 13.51 11.98
CA ILE A 147 17.73 13.63 11.41
C ILE A 147 18.13 15.10 11.41
N ARG A 148 18.15 15.72 12.60
CA ARG A 148 18.85 16.98 12.85
C ARG A 148 20.04 16.68 13.74
N ASP A 149 21.22 17.02 13.23
CA ASP A 149 22.54 16.84 13.86
C ASP A 149 22.61 17.39 15.30
#